data_AF-A0A5E3XGP7-F1
#
_entry.id   AF-A0A5E3XGP7-F1
#
_cell.length_a   1.000
_cell.length_b   1.000
_cell.length_c   1.000
_cell.angle_alpha   90.00
_cell.angle_beta   90.00
_cell.angle_gamma   90.00
#
_symmetry.space_group_name_H-M   'P 1'
#
loop_
_entity.id
_entity.type
_entity.pdbx_description
1 polymer ?
#
loop_
_entity_poly.entity_id
_entity_poly.type
_entity_poly.pdbx_seq_one_letter_code
_entity_poly.pdbx_strand_id
1 'polypeptide(L)'
;MISASSVVLAFAVAAPALADLGKATLFPNGLHDPLIGLDNLPFQTFTYSGVAVPSLCISHATDAGCDTSTVEAYQANYGDCSEPWTLCRCANAQMSAATMLTRFAQVPPGVRSYVGSALAVSASSCSAGSGGDFIVFNGDCSQSVFDHESGHSLDQNTSPSSEWTNALAASTCVPDAYANTSPAEDFAQVNVCYIYQTRVGALPADASCMQAQLNVFANDARIHGAQTATTCNAGVRPFQLNDNLVTSKNLTNALYTGKIDTKFFHD
;
A
#
# COMPACT_ATOMS: atom_id res chain seq x y z
N MET A 1 -47.62 -40.36 -13.01
CA MET A 1 -47.35 -39.47 -11.87
C MET A 1 -46.12 -39.99 -11.14
N ILE A 2 -44.95 -39.41 -11.38
CA ILE A 2 -43.75 -39.59 -10.55
C ILE A 2 -43.18 -38.18 -10.40
N SER A 3 -43.25 -37.62 -9.19
CA SER A 3 -42.66 -36.34 -8.83
C SER A 3 -41.27 -36.62 -8.28
N ALA A 4 -40.23 -36.05 -8.89
CA ALA A 4 -38.88 -36.05 -8.37
C ALA A 4 -38.63 -34.67 -7.73
N SER A 5 -38.57 -34.63 -6.40
CA SER A 5 -38.12 -33.46 -5.66
C SER A 5 -36.59 -33.39 -5.70
N SER A 6 -36.05 -32.41 -6.40
CA SER A 6 -34.62 -32.08 -6.34
C SER A 6 -34.35 -31.23 -5.11
N VAL A 7 -33.64 -31.80 -4.13
CA VAL A 7 -33.04 -31.06 -3.02
C VAL A 7 -31.78 -30.38 -3.56
N VAL A 8 -31.81 -29.05 -3.66
CA VAL A 8 -30.62 -28.24 -3.96
C VAL A 8 -29.89 -28.03 -2.63
N LEU A 9 -28.76 -28.74 -2.46
CA LEU A 9 -27.85 -28.51 -1.34
C LEU A 9 -26.99 -27.29 -1.68
N ALA A 10 -27.28 -26.14 -1.08
CA ALA A 10 -26.43 -24.97 -1.18
C ALA A 10 -25.18 -25.17 -0.33
N PHE A 11 -24.03 -25.41 -0.97
CA PHE A 11 -22.74 -25.33 -0.30
C PHE A 11 -22.41 -23.85 -0.04
N ALA A 12 -22.62 -23.42 1.21
CA ALA A 12 -22.05 -22.18 1.70
C ALA A 12 -20.53 -22.36 1.80
N VAL A 13 -19.79 -21.77 0.87
CA VAL A 13 -18.33 -21.68 0.95
C VAL A 13 -18.03 -20.63 2.01
N ALA A 14 -17.80 -21.05 3.25
CA ALA A 14 -17.24 -20.17 4.26
C ALA A 14 -15.82 -19.82 3.81
N ALA A 15 -15.58 -18.55 3.44
CA ALA A 15 -14.23 -18.06 3.31
C ALA A 15 -13.54 -18.26 4.68
N PRO A 16 -12.36 -18.89 4.74
CA PRO A 16 -11.65 -18.99 6.01
C PRO A 16 -11.39 -17.56 6.49
N ALA A 17 -11.91 -17.22 7.67
CA ALA A 17 -11.42 -16.05 8.38
C ALA A 17 -9.91 -16.23 8.51
N LEU A 18 -9.13 -15.29 7.97
CA LEU A 18 -7.69 -15.26 8.16
C LEU A 18 -7.45 -15.27 9.67
N ALA A 19 -6.83 -16.35 10.16
CA ALA A 19 -6.58 -16.50 11.57
C ALA A 19 -5.55 -15.44 11.99
N ASP A 20 -5.87 -14.72 13.06
CA ASP A 20 -4.94 -13.85 13.78
C ASP A 20 -3.60 -14.59 14.01
N LEU A 21 -2.48 -13.94 13.67
CA LEU A 21 -1.14 -14.50 13.83
C LEU A 21 -0.78 -14.73 15.31
N GLY A 22 -1.45 -14.05 16.24
CA GLY A 22 -1.37 -14.28 17.68
C GLY A 22 -0.02 -13.92 18.31
N LYS A 23 0.73 -12.99 17.71
CA LYS A 23 2.07 -12.60 18.16
C LYS A 23 2.03 -11.36 19.06
N ALA A 24 3.02 -11.25 19.95
CA ALA A 24 3.25 -10.03 20.71
C ALA A 24 3.54 -8.84 19.76
N THR A 25 3.27 -7.62 20.19
CA THR A 25 3.45 -6.43 19.36
C THR A 25 4.64 -5.60 19.84
N LEU A 26 5.44 -5.09 18.91
CA LEU A 26 6.56 -4.20 19.20
C LEU A 26 6.05 -2.80 19.58
N PHE A 27 5.07 -2.30 18.84
CA PHE A 27 4.39 -1.02 19.05
C PHE A 27 2.88 -1.29 19.21
N PRO A 28 2.36 -1.42 20.45
CA PRO A 28 0.98 -1.85 20.66
C PRO A 28 -0.08 -0.85 20.20
N ASN A 29 0.27 0.42 20.04
CA ASN A 29 -0.63 1.52 19.66
C ASN A 29 -0.31 2.03 18.24
N GLY A 30 -0.04 1.11 17.31
CA GLY A 30 0.27 1.47 15.93
C GLY A 30 1.69 2.01 15.72
N LEU A 31 2.00 2.29 14.45
CA LEU A 31 3.34 2.68 14.02
C LEU A 31 3.54 4.20 13.90
N HIS A 32 2.48 5.00 13.79
CA HIS A 32 2.61 6.41 13.44
C HIS A 32 3.38 7.22 14.50
N ASP A 33 2.86 7.28 15.73
CA ASP A 33 3.47 8.03 16.84
C ASP A 33 4.92 7.59 17.16
N PRO A 34 5.24 6.30 17.35
CA PRO A 34 6.62 5.89 17.63
C PRO A 34 7.56 6.15 16.45
N LEU A 35 7.05 6.11 15.20
CA LEU A 35 7.84 6.29 13.99
C LEU A 35 7.60 7.66 13.33
N ILE A 36 7.25 8.70 14.12
CA ILE A 36 6.92 10.04 13.63
C ILE A 36 8.02 10.70 12.77
N GLY A 37 9.26 10.21 12.87
CA GLY A 37 10.36 10.58 11.97
C GLY A 37 10.06 10.33 10.48
N LEU A 38 9.15 9.41 10.14
CA LEU A 38 8.73 9.13 8.76
C LEU A 38 8.10 10.35 8.09
N ASP A 39 7.36 11.18 8.82
CA ASP A 39 6.71 12.36 8.25
C ASP A 39 7.71 13.39 7.69
N ASN A 40 9.00 13.25 8.04
CA ASN A 40 10.08 14.12 7.61
C ASN A 40 11.08 13.41 6.68
N LEU A 41 10.70 12.28 6.06
CA LEU A 41 11.57 11.62 5.08
C LEU A 41 11.96 12.60 3.96
N PRO A 42 13.24 12.60 3.54
CA PRO A 42 13.68 13.43 2.44
C PRO A 42 13.10 12.91 1.12
N PHE A 43 12.71 13.83 0.24
CA PHE A 43 12.23 13.51 -1.11
C PHE A 43 12.88 14.45 -2.13
N GLN A 44 12.99 13.99 -3.38
CA GLN A 44 13.45 14.86 -4.47
C GLN A 44 12.37 15.86 -4.84
N THR A 45 12.78 17.06 -5.24
CA THR A 45 11.85 18.06 -5.77
C THR A 45 11.04 17.49 -6.93
N PHE A 46 9.79 17.89 -7.04
CA PHE A 46 8.91 17.46 -8.11
C PHE A 46 8.08 18.62 -8.66
N THR A 47 7.64 18.48 -9.90
CA THR A 47 6.62 19.34 -10.50
C THR A 47 5.36 18.53 -10.75
N TYR A 48 4.21 19.19 -10.81
CA TYR A 48 2.97 18.54 -11.17
C TYR A 48 2.03 19.48 -11.91
N SER A 49 1.16 18.91 -12.75
CA SER A 49 0.13 19.64 -13.49
C SER A 49 -1.17 18.85 -13.50
N GLY A 50 -2.29 19.56 -13.59
CA GLY A 50 -3.59 18.94 -13.78
C GLY A 50 -3.67 18.24 -15.15
N VAL A 51 -4.29 17.07 -15.19
CA VAL A 51 -4.49 16.27 -16.41
C VAL A 51 -5.93 15.79 -16.50
N ALA A 52 -6.33 15.25 -17.65
CA ALA A 52 -7.61 14.58 -17.80
C ALA A 52 -7.71 13.39 -16.83
N VAL A 53 -8.86 13.23 -16.18
CA VAL A 53 -9.06 12.18 -15.17
C VAL A 53 -9.11 10.81 -15.84
N PRO A 54 -8.20 9.88 -15.52
CA PRO A 54 -8.23 8.53 -16.06
C PRO A 54 -9.48 7.77 -15.62
N SER A 55 -9.99 6.89 -16.49
CA SER A 55 -11.16 6.04 -16.21
C SER A 55 -10.99 5.19 -14.94
N LEU A 56 -9.78 4.72 -14.65
CA LEU A 56 -9.48 3.97 -13.44
C LEU A 56 -9.72 4.81 -12.18
N CYS A 57 -9.33 6.09 -12.19
CA CYS A 57 -9.60 7.00 -11.08
C CYS A 57 -11.10 7.25 -10.89
N ILE A 58 -11.86 7.39 -11.99
CA ILE A 58 -13.33 7.49 -11.93
C ILE A 58 -13.95 6.21 -11.33
N SER A 59 -13.45 5.03 -11.71
CA SER A 59 -13.92 3.75 -11.19
C SER A 59 -13.73 3.66 -9.67
N HIS A 60 -12.51 3.91 -9.17
CA HIS A 60 -12.24 3.88 -7.74
C HIS A 60 -12.97 4.99 -6.98
N ALA A 61 -13.11 6.19 -7.57
CA ALA A 61 -13.89 7.27 -6.97
C ALA A 61 -15.38 6.90 -6.83
N THR A 62 -15.93 6.23 -7.85
CA THR A 62 -17.32 5.72 -7.81
C THR A 62 -17.50 4.74 -6.65
N ASP A 63 -16.58 3.79 -6.51
CA ASP A 63 -16.65 2.76 -5.45
C ASP A 63 -16.42 3.32 -4.05
N ALA A 64 -15.70 4.44 -3.95
CA ALA A 64 -15.52 5.23 -2.73
C ALA A 64 -16.70 6.19 -2.43
N GLY A 65 -17.73 6.25 -3.30
CA GLY A 65 -18.89 7.11 -3.12
C GLY A 65 -18.64 8.61 -3.37
N CYS A 66 -17.59 8.93 -4.11
CA CYS A 66 -17.23 10.29 -4.48
C CYS A 66 -18.06 10.80 -5.67
N ASP A 67 -18.34 12.11 -5.69
CA ASP A 67 -18.90 12.76 -6.89
C ASP A 67 -17.85 12.78 -8.00
N THR A 68 -18.01 11.87 -8.96
CA THR A 68 -17.08 11.65 -10.06
C THR A 68 -16.90 12.86 -10.98
N SER A 69 -17.87 13.80 -11.00
CA SER A 69 -17.76 15.05 -11.76
C SER A 69 -16.75 16.03 -11.17
N THR A 70 -16.32 15.80 -9.93
CA THR A 70 -15.38 16.64 -9.17
C THR A 70 -14.04 15.96 -8.91
N VAL A 71 -13.78 14.81 -9.55
CA VAL A 71 -12.48 14.14 -9.43
C VAL A 71 -11.43 14.97 -10.18
N GLU A 72 -10.28 15.11 -9.54
CA GLU A 72 -9.12 15.82 -10.07
C GLU A 72 -7.99 14.79 -10.27
N ALA A 73 -7.19 14.96 -11.32
CA ALA A 73 -6.01 14.14 -11.57
C ALA A 73 -4.79 15.03 -11.83
N TYR A 74 -3.67 14.62 -11.27
CA TYR A 74 -2.40 15.34 -11.36
C TYR A 74 -1.31 14.40 -11.84
N GLN A 75 -0.59 14.82 -12.88
CA GLN A 75 0.62 14.14 -13.31
C GLN A 75 1.82 14.77 -12.61
N ALA A 76 2.58 13.95 -11.89
CA ALA A 76 3.71 14.33 -11.06
C ALA A 76 5.02 13.80 -11.63
N ASN A 77 5.98 14.70 -11.83
CA ASN A 77 7.33 14.39 -12.28
C ASN A 77 8.29 14.51 -11.08
N TYR A 78 8.59 13.39 -10.43
CA TYR A 78 9.55 13.35 -9.31
C TYR A 78 10.98 13.36 -9.82
N GLY A 79 11.86 14.15 -9.19
CA GLY A 79 13.25 14.32 -9.63
C GLY A 79 14.13 13.06 -9.56
N ASP A 80 13.65 11.99 -8.94
CA ASP A 80 14.28 10.68 -8.86
C ASP A 80 13.77 9.69 -9.93
N CYS A 81 12.92 10.13 -10.85
CA CYS A 81 12.30 9.26 -11.84
C CYS A 81 12.14 9.92 -13.22
N SER A 82 12.38 9.15 -14.27
CA SER A 82 12.20 9.61 -15.65
C SER A 82 10.75 9.57 -16.13
N GLU A 83 9.89 8.82 -15.44
CA GLU A 83 8.50 8.61 -15.83
C GLU A 83 7.56 9.18 -14.74
N PRO A 84 6.55 9.99 -15.11
CA PRO A 84 5.66 10.59 -14.13
C PRO A 84 4.70 9.57 -13.51
N TRP A 85 4.12 9.91 -12.36
CA TRP A 85 2.93 9.22 -11.83
C TRP A 85 1.70 10.11 -11.97
N THR A 86 0.57 9.50 -12.28
CA THR A 86 -0.72 10.18 -12.21
C THR A 86 -1.37 9.79 -10.89
N LEU A 87 -1.63 10.78 -10.03
CA LEU A 87 -2.38 10.62 -8.78
C LEU A 87 -3.70 11.36 -8.89
N CYS A 88 -4.74 10.82 -8.28
CA CYS A 88 -6.08 11.36 -8.33
C CYS A 88 -6.59 11.76 -6.95
N ARG A 89 -7.55 12.67 -6.90
CA ARG A 89 -8.27 12.98 -5.67
C ARG A 89 -9.71 13.37 -5.94
N CYS A 90 -10.58 13.11 -5.00
CA CYS A 90 -11.88 13.75 -4.92
C CYS A 90 -11.72 15.19 -4.44
N ALA A 91 -12.46 16.13 -5.03
CA ALA A 91 -12.35 17.55 -4.67
C ALA A 91 -12.54 17.80 -3.16
N ASN A 92 -13.40 17.01 -2.52
CA ASN A 92 -13.73 17.08 -1.09
C ASN A 92 -12.80 16.27 -0.17
N ALA A 93 -11.76 15.59 -0.69
CA ALA A 93 -10.82 14.85 0.13
C ALA A 93 -10.08 15.79 1.09
N GLN A 94 -9.85 15.34 2.33
CA GLN A 94 -9.11 16.10 3.34
C GLN A 94 -7.65 16.34 2.94
N MET A 95 -7.02 15.36 2.27
CA MET A 95 -5.69 15.57 1.69
C MET A 95 -5.78 16.50 0.47
N SER A 96 -5.04 17.60 0.52
CA SER A 96 -4.79 18.43 -0.65
C SER A 96 -3.96 17.66 -1.68
N ALA A 97 -4.03 18.06 -2.96
CA ALA A 97 -3.17 17.49 -4.00
C ALA A 97 -1.68 17.58 -3.62
N ALA A 98 -1.24 18.74 -3.12
CA ALA A 98 0.14 18.94 -2.70
C ALA A 98 0.54 17.98 -1.56
N THR A 99 -0.31 17.82 -0.55
CA THR A 99 -0.07 16.89 0.57
C THR A 99 0.09 15.45 0.08
N MET A 100 -0.84 14.98 -0.75
CA MET A 100 -0.81 13.61 -1.30
C MET A 100 0.45 13.38 -2.15
N LEU A 101 0.77 14.33 -3.03
CA LEU A 101 1.95 14.27 -3.89
C LEU A 101 3.25 14.29 -3.09
N THR A 102 3.33 15.11 -2.03
CA THR A 102 4.49 15.17 -1.15
C THR A 102 4.68 13.86 -0.38
N ARG A 103 3.65 13.32 0.26
CA ARG A 103 3.76 12.04 0.99
C ARG A 103 4.09 10.86 0.06
N PHE A 104 3.54 10.87 -1.15
CA PHE A 104 3.93 9.92 -2.18
C PHE A 104 5.41 10.10 -2.59
N ALA A 105 5.91 11.34 -2.68
CA ALA A 105 7.32 11.63 -2.94
C ALA A 105 8.26 11.12 -1.83
N GLN A 106 7.76 11.05 -0.58
CA GLN A 106 8.51 10.61 0.60
C GLN A 106 8.67 9.09 0.70
N VAL A 107 7.78 8.31 0.07
CA VAL A 107 7.98 6.86 -0.08
C VAL A 107 9.30 6.61 -0.83
N PRO A 108 10.19 5.71 -0.35
CA PRO A 108 11.46 5.44 -1.01
C PRO A 108 11.28 5.15 -2.51
N PRO A 109 12.08 5.75 -3.41
CA PRO A 109 11.83 5.71 -4.85
C PRO A 109 11.70 4.29 -5.43
N GLY A 110 12.50 3.34 -4.94
CA GLY A 110 12.43 1.94 -5.37
C GLY A 110 11.17 1.23 -4.87
N VAL A 111 10.71 1.51 -3.65
CA VAL A 111 9.44 0.98 -3.10
C VAL A 111 8.26 1.57 -3.87
N ARG A 112 8.24 2.90 -4.03
CA ARG A 112 7.23 3.63 -4.82
C ARG A 112 7.10 3.13 -6.25
N SER A 113 8.17 2.57 -6.82
CA SER A 113 8.17 2.04 -8.19
C SER A 113 7.20 0.88 -8.41
N TYR A 114 6.83 0.17 -7.34
CA TYR A 114 5.83 -0.90 -7.40
C TYR A 114 4.40 -0.38 -7.36
N VAL A 115 4.18 0.88 -6.96
CA VAL A 115 2.86 1.49 -6.97
C VAL A 115 2.52 2.02 -8.36
N GLY A 116 1.35 1.67 -8.87
CA GLY A 116 0.88 2.16 -10.16
C GLY A 116 0.27 3.55 -10.06
N SER A 117 -0.69 3.75 -9.15
CA SER A 117 -1.36 5.03 -8.93
C SER A 117 -2.06 5.06 -7.57
N ALA A 118 -2.59 6.23 -7.18
CA ALA A 118 -3.37 6.35 -5.97
C ALA A 118 -4.51 7.38 -6.12
N LEU A 119 -5.53 7.25 -5.25
CA LEU A 119 -6.67 8.14 -5.12
C LEU A 119 -6.83 8.60 -3.67
N ALA A 120 -6.97 9.89 -3.42
CA ALA A 120 -7.41 10.42 -2.13
C ALA A 120 -8.92 10.71 -2.13
N VAL A 121 -9.64 10.24 -1.11
CA VAL A 121 -11.09 10.44 -0.92
C VAL A 121 -11.42 10.96 0.48
N SER A 122 -12.63 11.49 0.65
CA SER A 122 -13.07 12.03 1.93
C SER A 122 -13.48 10.94 2.93
N ALA A 123 -12.97 10.98 4.15
CA ALA A 123 -13.47 10.18 5.27
C ALA A 123 -13.26 10.86 6.63
N SER A 124 -13.95 10.40 7.67
CA SER A 124 -13.85 10.97 9.03
C SER A 124 -12.51 10.71 9.72
N SER A 125 -11.78 9.69 9.26
CA SER A 125 -10.50 9.24 9.82
C SER A 125 -9.67 8.60 8.72
N CYS A 126 -8.37 8.42 8.96
CA CYS A 126 -7.50 7.73 8.01
C CYS A 126 -7.87 6.24 7.90
N SER A 127 -8.03 5.78 6.67
CA SER A 127 -8.00 4.37 6.29
C SER A 127 -7.45 4.25 4.89
N ALA A 128 -6.84 3.13 4.55
CA ALA A 128 -6.43 2.88 3.18
C ALA A 128 -6.64 1.42 2.80
N GLY A 129 -6.49 1.18 1.51
CA GLY A 129 -6.46 -0.15 0.94
C GLY A 129 -5.88 -0.08 -0.47
N SER A 130 -5.39 -1.21 -0.92
CA SER A 130 -4.80 -1.34 -2.25
C SER A 130 -5.40 -2.53 -3.00
N GLY A 131 -5.54 -2.38 -4.30
CA GLY A 131 -6.00 -3.45 -5.19
C GLY A 131 -5.42 -3.28 -6.58
N GLY A 132 -4.73 -4.32 -7.07
CA GLY A 132 -4.04 -4.27 -8.37
C GLY A 132 -3.01 -3.14 -8.45
N ASP A 133 -2.29 -2.86 -7.36
CA ASP A 133 -1.31 -1.75 -7.22
C ASP A 133 -1.86 -0.33 -7.41
N PHE A 134 -3.17 -0.18 -7.23
CA PHE A 134 -3.85 1.10 -7.08
C PHE A 134 -4.24 1.30 -5.61
N ILE A 135 -3.78 2.39 -5.00
CA ILE A 135 -4.05 2.69 -3.58
C ILE A 135 -5.22 3.67 -3.45
N VAL A 136 -6.14 3.42 -2.53
CA VAL A 136 -7.18 4.38 -2.14
C VAL A 136 -6.92 4.81 -0.70
N PHE A 137 -6.62 6.08 -0.51
CA PHE A 137 -6.50 6.72 0.81
C PHE A 137 -7.79 7.45 1.15
N ASN A 138 -8.35 7.14 2.31
CA ASN A 138 -9.55 7.78 2.84
C ASN A 138 -9.15 8.70 3.99
N GLY A 139 -9.61 9.95 3.97
CA GLY A 139 -9.26 10.93 5.00
C GLY A 139 -7.86 11.53 4.82
N ASP A 140 -7.25 11.97 5.92
CA ASP A 140 -5.89 12.51 5.95
C ASP A 140 -4.94 11.49 6.59
N CYS A 141 -4.18 10.77 5.75
CA CYS A 141 -3.33 9.66 6.18
C CYS A 141 -1.86 10.07 6.32
N SER A 142 -1.22 9.67 7.42
CA SER A 142 0.19 9.95 7.72
C SER A 142 1.17 9.21 6.80
N GLN A 143 2.47 9.53 6.88
CA GLN A 143 3.47 8.90 6.02
C GLN A 143 3.56 7.39 6.23
N SER A 144 3.41 6.90 7.47
CA SER A 144 3.44 5.46 7.76
C SER A 144 2.38 4.67 6.99
N VAL A 145 1.24 5.28 6.69
CA VAL A 145 0.18 4.64 5.87
C VAL A 145 0.57 4.62 4.38
N PHE A 146 1.20 5.68 3.86
CA PHE A 146 1.74 5.67 2.49
C PHE A 146 2.83 4.59 2.32
N ASP A 147 3.70 4.46 3.31
CA ASP A 147 4.74 3.45 3.35
C ASP A 147 4.12 2.04 3.45
N HIS A 148 3.11 1.84 4.31
CA HIS A 148 2.38 0.59 4.45
C HIS A 148 1.74 0.14 3.13
N GLU A 149 0.93 0.99 2.50
CA GLU A 149 0.24 0.63 1.26
C GLU A 149 1.21 0.40 0.09
N SER A 150 2.33 1.12 0.07
CA SER A 150 3.40 0.85 -0.90
C SER A 150 4.10 -0.49 -0.62
N GLY A 151 4.09 -0.94 0.64
CA GLY A 151 4.53 -2.27 1.07
C GLY A 151 3.68 -3.38 0.47
N HIS A 152 2.35 -3.23 0.39
CA HIS A 152 1.47 -4.18 -0.30
C HIS A 152 1.83 -4.30 -1.79
N SER A 153 2.12 -3.18 -2.47
CA SER A 153 2.62 -3.22 -3.85
C SER A 153 4.00 -3.86 -3.97
N LEU A 154 4.89 -3.63 -2.99
CA LEU A 154 6.20 -4.29 -2.95
C LEU A 154 6.08 -5.79 -2.64
N ASP A 155 4.99 -6.28 -2.06
CA ASP A 155 4.88 -7.67 -1.62
C ASP A 155 5.15 -8.67 -2.76
N GLN A 156 4.49 -8.51 -3.91
CA GLN A 156 4.71 -9.34 -5.11
C GLN A 156 4.74 -10.86 -4.83
N ASN A 157 3.82 -11.34 -3.98
CA ASN A 157 3.73 -12.71 -3.46
C ASN A 157 4.88 -13.15 -2.53
N THR A 158 5.62 -12.22 -1.90
CA THR A 158 6.59 -12.55 -0.85
C THR A 158 5.87 -13.01 0.43
N SER A 159 4.80 -12.36 0.86
CA SER A 159 4.08 -12.66 2.10
C SER A 159 3.48 -14.08 2.17
N PRO A 160 2.94 -14.69 1.09
CA PRO A 160 2.55 -16.10 1.11
C PRO A 160 3.73 -17.09 0.92
N SER A 161 4.95 -16.61 0.64
CA SER A 161 6.09 -17.49 0.38
C SER A 161 6.55 -18.26 1.62
N SER A 162 7.26 -19.37 1.41
CA SER A 162 7.89 -20.12 2.50
C SER A 162 8.97 -19.29 3.22
N GLU A 163 9.65 -18.39 2.52
CA GLU A 163 10.65 -17.51 3.11
C GLU A 163 10.03 -16.59 4.16
N TRP A 164 8.96 -15.87 3.79
CA TRP A 164 8.26 -14.98 4.71
C TRP A 164 7.58 -15.73 5.84
N THR A 165 6.83 -16.79 5.53
CA THR A 165 6.10 -17.55 6.55
C THR A 165 7.03 -18.24 7.55
N ASN A 166 8.22 -18.69 7.15
CA ASN A 166 9.23 -19.20 8.06
C ASN A 166 9.83 -18.09 8.94
N ALA A 167 10.12 -16.92 8.38
CA ALA A 167 10.63 -15.76 9.12
C ALA A 167 9.61 -15.26 10.16
N LEU A 168 8.34 -15.22 9.77
CA LEU A 168 7.22 -14.91 10.65
C LEU A 168 7.08 -15.95 11.76
N ALA A 169 7.14 -17.25 11.44
CA ALA A 169 7.09 -18.32 12.43
C ALA A 169 8.27 -18.26 13.44
N ALA A 170 9.46 -17.89 12.98
CA ALA A 170 10.66 -17.75 13.82
C ALA A 170 10.65 -16.48 14.70
N SER A 171 9.78 -15.51 14.41
CA SER A 171 9.67 -14.27 15.16
C SER A 171 8.72 -14.41 16.35
N THR A 172 9.07 -13.81 17.49
CA THR A 172 8.22 -13.82 18.69
C THR A 172 7.29 -12.61 18.79
N CYS A 173 7.51 -11.59 17.95
CA CYS A 173 6.66 -10.41 17.84
C CYS A 173 6.41 -10.02 16.37
N VAL A 174 5.45 -9.12 16.17
CA VAL A 174 5.15 -8.38 14.93
C VAL A 174 5.21 -6.87 15.21
N PRO A 175 5.26 -6.00 14.18
CA PRO A 175 5.37 -4.56 14.38
C PRO A 175 4.30 -3.95 15.29
N ASP A 176 3.02 -4.24 15.05
CA ASP A 176 1.89 -3.72 15.83
C ASP A 176 0.69 -4.69 15.83
N ALA A 177 -0.42 -4.28 16.44
CA ALA A 177 -1.62 -5.12 16.50
C ALA A 177 -2.23 -5.37 15.11
N TYR A 178 -2.09 -4.43 14.18
CA TYR A 178 -2.64 -4.58 12.85
C TYR A 178 -1.90 -5.62 12.01
N ALA A 179 -0.57 -5.73 12.17
CA ALA A 179 0.26 -6.75 11.55
C ALA A 179 -0.25 -8.19 11.81
N ASN A 180 -0.86 -8.44 12.97
CA ASN A 180 -1.42 -9.75 13.30
C ASN A 180 -2.60 -10.19 12.42
N THR A 181 -3.17 -9.30 11.60
CA THR A 181 -4.33 -9.59 10.76
C THR A 181 -4.04 -10.65 9.69
N SER A 182 -2.86 -10.62 9.07
CA SER A 182 -2.44 -11.63 8.08
C SER A 182 -0.95 -11.50 7.75
N PRO A 183 -0.32 -12.51 7.11
CA PRO A 183 1.06 -12.39 6.63
C PRO A 183 1.32 -11.20 5.70
N ALA A 184 0.32 -10.78 4.91
CA ALA A 184 0.44 -9.64 4.01
C ALA A 184 0.44 -8.31 4.78
N GLU A 185 -0.44 -8.17 5.77
CA GLU A 185 -0.48 -6.97 6.63
C GLU A 185 0.81 -6.88 7.48
N ASP A 186 1.30 -8.02 7.96
CA ASP A 186 2.59 -8.12 8.64
C ASP A 186 3.75 -7.67 7.73
N PHE A 187 3.81 -8.15 6.49
CA PHE A 187 4.81 -7.71 5.51
C PHE A 187 4.76 -6.19 5.28
N ALA A 188 3.57 -5.64 5.09
CA ALA A 188 3.38 -4.21 4.90
C ALA A 188 3.78 -3.38 6.15
N GLN A 189 3.56 -3.89 7.36
CA GLN A 189 4.01 -3.23 8.59
C GLN A 189 5.53 -3.34 8.81
N VAL A 190 6.14 -4.47 8.47
CA VAL A 190 7.61 -4.63 8.53
C VAL A 190 8.27 -3.70 7.52
N ASN A 191 7.65 -3.45 6.36
CA ASN A 191 8.11 -2.46 5.40
C ASN A 191 8.23 -1.06 6.03
N VAL A 192 7.23 -0.61 6.79
CA VAL A 192 7.27 0.68 7.50
C VAL A 192 8.45 0.73 8.48
N CYS A 193 8.60 -0.31 9.31
CA CYS A 193 9.72 -0.42 10.25
C CYS A 193 11.08 -0.40 9.55
N TYR A 194 11.21 -1.10 8.41
CA TYR A 194 12.45 -1.18 7.66
C TYR A 194 12.81 0.14 6.96
N ILE A 195 11.82 0.86 6.44
CA ILE A 195 12.00 2.22 5.91
C ILE A 195 12.53 3.14 7.01
N TYR A 196 11.94 3.09 8.21
CA TYR A 196 12.43 3.85 9.34
C TYR A 196 13.91 3.53 9.65
N GLN A 197 14.26 2.24 9.75
CA GLN A 197 15.64 1.81 10.02
C GLN A 197 16.65 2.28 8.99
N THR A 198 16.27 2.30 7.72
CA THR A 198 17.18 2.61 6.61
C THR A 198 17.25 4.10 6.27
N ARG A 199 16.23 4.88 6.64
CA ARG A 199 16.12 6.30 6.23
C ARG A 199 16.12 7.29 7.39
N VAL A 200 15.68 6.87 8.58
CA VAL A 200 15.63 7.72 9.78
C VAL A 200 16.71 7.31 10.77
N GLY A 201 16.75 6.02 11.15
CA GLY A 201 17.70 5.50 12.12
C GLY A 201 17.13 4.31 12.90
N ALA A 202 17.79 3.89 13.98
CA ALA A 202 17.35 2.75 14.78
C ALA A 202 15.91 2.92 15.29
N LEU A 203 15.12 1.83 15.26
CA LEU A 203 13.77 1.82 15.82
C LEU A 203 13.81 2.21 17.32
N PRO A 204 12.80 2.92 17.84
CA PRO A 204 12.75 3.30 19.25
C PRO A 204 12.65 2.12 20.22
N ALA A 205 12.17 0.96 19.75
CA ALA A 205 12.04 -0.28 20.50
C ALA A 205 13.00 -1.36 19.97
N ASP A 206 13.40 -2.31 20.84
CA ASP A 206 14.26 -3.44 20.44
C ASP A 206 13.50 -4.41 19.53
N ALA A 207 13.82 -4.37 18.25
CA ALA A 207 13.22 -5.18 17.21
C ALA A 207 13.81 -6.60 17.08
N SER A 208 14.68 -7.03 18.00
CA SER A 208 15.29 -8.37 17.97
C SER A 208 14.26 -9.51 17.91
N CYS A 209 13.08 -9.31 18.49
CA CYS A 209 11.97 -10.28 18.46
C CYS A 209 11.39 -10.55 17.06
N MET A 210 11.56 -9.62 16.11
CA MET A 210 11.14 -9.75 14.71
C MET A 210 12.34 -9.75 13.73
N GLN A 211 13.55 -10.03 14.23
CA GLN A 211 14.77 -9.97 13.41
C GLN A 211 14.72 -10.89 12.20
N ALA A 212 14.05 -12.05 12.30
CA ALA A 212 13.90 -12.95 11.16
C ALA A 212 13.13 -12.31 9.99
N GLN A 213 12.08 -11.52 10.27
CA GLN A 213 11.34 -10.76 9.26
C GLN A 213 12.21 -9.64 8.65
N LEU A 214 12.92 -8.88 9.50
CA LEU A 214 13.86 -7.83 9.04
C LEU A 214 14.98 -8.40 8.17
N ASN A 215 15.42 -9.63 8.45
CA ASN A 215 16.44 -10.32 7.63
C ASN A 215 15.93 -10.63 6.22
N VAL A 216 14.64 -10.91 6.03
CA VAL A 216 14.08 -11.08 4.67
C VAL A 216 14.23 -9.76 3.90
N PHE A 217 13.85 -8.63 4.50
CA PHE A 217 14.01 -7.31 3.88
C PHE A 217 15.47 -6.96 3.58
N ALA A 218 16.40 -7.40 4.42
CA ALA A 218 17.82 -7.14 4.23
C ALA A 218 18.48 -8.06 3.19
N ASN A 219 18.00 -9.28 3.02
CA ASN A 219 18.67 -10.30 2.21
C ASN A 219 18.01 -10.55 0.85
N ASP A 220 16.70 -10.31 0.72
CA ASP A 220 16.04 -10.37 -0.57
C ASP A 220 16.52 -9.21 -1.45
N ALA A 221 17.18 -9.52 -2.56
CA ALA A 221 17.81 -8.51 -3.41
C ALA A 221 16.81 -7.53 -4.04
N ARG A 222 15.57 -7.96 -4.28
CA ARG A 222 14.51 -7.13 -4.85
C ARG A 222 13.99 -6.15 -3.79
N ILE A 223 13.67 -6.65 -2.60
CA ILE A 223 13.18 -5.84 -1.49
C ILE A 223 14.27 -4.88 -1.03
N HIS A 224 15.46 -5.38 -0.71
CA HIS A 224 16.58 -4.54 -0.27
C HIS A 224 16.96 -3.50 -1.32
N GLY A 225 16.97 -3.89 -2.60
CA GLY A 225 17.21 -2.98 -3.72
C GLY A 225 16.16 -1.87 -3.81
N ALA A 226 14.87 -2.20 -3.65
CA ALA A 226 13.79 -1.22 -3.63
C ALA A 226 13.90 -0.24 -2.46
N GLN A 227 14.25 -0.76 -1.28
CA GLN A 227 14.39 0.03 -0.05
C GLN A 227 15.54 1.03 -0.13
N THR A 228 16.67 0.63 -0.71
CA THR A 228 17.91 1.43 -0.73
C THR A 228 18.05 2.32 -1.96
N ALA A 229 17.30 2.07 -3.03
CA ALA A 229 17.35 2.84 -4.27
C ALA A 229 17.18 4.34 -4.04
N THR A 230 17.99 5.13 -4.75
CA THR A 230 17.91 6.60 -4.78
C THR A 230 17.16 7.13 -6.00
N THR A 231 16.83 6.24 -6.94
CA THR A 231 16.06 6.51 -8.15
C THR A 231 14.95 5.49 -8.30
N CYS A 232 13.85 5.85 -8.96
CA CYS A 232 12.81 4.89 -9.29
C CYS A 232 13.30 3.82 -10.28
N ASN A 233 12.56 2.72 -10.36
CA ASN A 233 12.69 1.71 -11.39
C ASN A 233 11.40 1.63 -12.21
N ALA A 234 11.36 2.34 -13.33
CA ALA A 234 10.25 2.31 -14.29
C ALA A 234 9.94 0.90 -14.86
N GLY A 235 10.89 -0.04 -14.78
CA GLY A 235 10.74 -1.41 -15.28
C GLY A 235 9.83 -2.28 -14.42
N VAL A 236 9.65 -1.95 -13.14
CA VAL A 236 8.78 -2.71 -12.21
C VAL A 236 7.41 -2.06 -12.02
N ARG A 237 7.17 -0.90 -12.64
CA ARG A 237 5.89 -0.21 -12.53
C ARG A 237 4.77 -1.06 -13.15
N PRO A 238 3.72 -1.40 -12.39
CA PRO A 238 2.70 -2.35 -12.85
C PRO A 238 1.88 -1.79 -14.02
N PHE A 239 1.56 -0.49 -13.94
CA PHE A 239 0.88 0.24 -15.00
C PHE A 239 1.19 1.74 -14.91
N GLN A 240 0.92 2.44 -16.00
CA GLN A 240 0.85 3.90 -16.02
C GLN A 240 -0.55 4.34 -16.45
N LEU A 241 -1.02 5.43 -15.84
CA LEU A 241 -2.22 6.12 -16.30
C LEU A 241 -1.78 7.30 -17.18
N ASN A 242 -1.82 7.10 -18.49
CA ASN A 242 -1.57 8.12 -19.50
C ASN A 242 -2.80 8.25 -20.41
N ASP A 243 -3.30 9.47 -20.61
CA ASP A 243 -4.30 9.81 -21.62
C ASP A 243 -5.50 8.84 -21.71
N ASN A 244 -6.23 8.67 -20.60
CA ASN A 244 -7.41 7.79 -20.49
C ASN A 244 -7.16 6.29 -20.75
N LEU A 245 -5.91 5.88 -20.97
CA LEU A 245 -5.51 4.51 -21.23
C LEU A 245 -4.61 4.00 -20.09
N VAL A 246 -4.84 2.76 -19.68
CA VAL A 246 -3.91 2.04 -18.81
C VAL A 246 -2.86 1.43 -19.73
N THR A 247 -1.64 1.95 -19.70
CA THR A 247 -0.51 1.29 -20.38
C THR A 247 0.18 0.38 -19.37
N SER A 248 -0.10 -0.92 -19.50
CA SER A 248 0.50 -1.98 -18.69
C SER A 248 1.72 -2.57 -19.41
N LYS A 249 2.83 -2.79 -18.69
CA LYS A 249 3.93 -3.62 -19.22
C LYS A 249 3.75 -5.12 -18.89
N ASN A 250 2.89 -5.48 -17.93
CA ASN A 250 2.58 -6.86 -17.54
C ASN A 250 1.09 -7.03 -17.15
N LEU A 251 0.21 -7.30 -18.12
CA LEU A 251 -1.21 -7.64 -17.88
C LEU A 251 -1.39 -9.09 -17.44
N THR A 252 -0.85 -9.45 -16.28
CA THR A 252 -1.41 -10.57 -15.51
C THR A 252 -2.07 -10.11 -14.22
N ASN A 253 -1.77 -8.90 -13.71
CA ASN A 253 -2.25 -8.44 -12.38
C ASN A 253 -3.12 -7.16 -12.39
N ALA A 254 -3.25 -6.42 -13.48
CA ALA A 254 -3.99 -5.14 -13.52
C ALA A 254 -5.51 -5.26 -13.80
N LEU A 255 -6.13 -6.40 -13.49
CA LEU A 255 -7.58 -6.52 -13.56
C LEU A 255 -8.17 -5.93 -12.29
N TYR A 256 -8.69 -4.71 -12.37
CA TYR A 256 -9.58 -4.19 -11.34
C TYR A 256 -10.82 -5.10 -11.25
N THR A 257 -10.99 -5.82 -10.15
CA THR A 257 -12.09 -6.79 -9.96
C THR A 257 -13.24 -6.25 -9.10
N GLY A 258 -13.21 -4.97 -8.72
CA GLY A 258 -14.24 -4.32 -7.91
C GLY A 258 -13.67 -3.65 -6.66
N LYS A 259 -14.56 -3.29 -5.73
CA LYS A 259 -14.27 -2.48 -4.54
C LYS A 259 -13.00 -2.94 -3.81
N ILE A 260 -12.05 -2.01 -3.63
CA ILE A 260 -10.88 -2.21 -2.78
C ILE A 260 -11.35 -2.29 -1.31
N ASP A 261 -10.92 -3.34 -0.60
CA ASP A 261 -11.15 -3.44 0.83
C ASP A 261 -10.29 -2.39 1.55
N THR A 262 -10.90 -1.59 2.42
CA THR A 262 -10.21 -0.50 3.12
C THR A 262 -10.31 -0.75 4.61
N LYS A 263 -9.19 -0.64 5.32
CA LYS A 263 -9.13 -0.87 6.76
C LYS A 263 -8.64 0.38 7.48
N PHE A 264 -9.26 0.66 8.62
CA PHE A 264 -8.90 1.80 9.44
C PHE A 264 -7.57 1.52 10.16
N PHE A 265 -6.64 2.47 10.04
CA PHE A 265 -5.47 2.50 10.89
C PHE A 265 -5.90 3.12 12.22
N HIS A 266 -5.75 2.36 13.30
CA HIS A 266 -6.01 2.86 14.64
C HIS A 266 -4.71 3.49 15.16
N ASP A 267 -4.72 4.81 15.31
CA ASP A 267 -3.75 5.56 16.13
C ASP A 267 -4.02 5.29 17.63
#